data_AF-A0A447S6P0-F1
#
_entry.id   AF-A0A447S6P0-F1
#
_cell.length_a   1.000
_cell.length_b   1.000
_cell.length_c   1.000
_cell.angle_alpha   90.00
_cell.angle_beta   90.00
_cell.angle_gamma   90.00
#
_symmetry.space_group_name_H-M   'P 1'
#
loop_
_entity.id
_entity.type
_entity.pdbx_description
1 polymer ?
#
loop_
_entity_poly.entity_id
_entity_poly.type
_entity_poly.pdbx_seq_one_letter_code
_entity_poly.pdbx_strand_id
1 'polypeptide(L)'
;MLSRTASELFWMARYLERAESYARVLDVTWKLSMIPRHSQQSRDLALPLNLSMTHELFQARHARFTMSNLLNFFALDGNNPCSIYSCVEMAWNNAHAVRGSLSAEVWESINATPH
;
A
#
# COMPACT_ATOMS: atom_id res chain seq x y z
N MET A 1 22.60 19.62 3.57
CA MET A 1 21.96 18.68 4.52
C MET A 1 20.44 18.88 4.64
N LEU A 2 19.91 20.11 4.67
CA LEU A 2 18.45 20.39 4.69
C LEU A 2 17.64 19.69 3.59
N SER A 3 18.16 19.63 2.36
CA SER A 3 17.48 18.99 1.23
C SER A 3 17.26 17.48 1.42
N ARG A 4 18.16 16.78 2.15
CA ARG A 4 18.02 15.35 2.39
C ARG A 4 16.93 15.08 3.42
N THR A 5 17.00 15.73 4.59
CA THR A 5 15.98 15.60 5.64
C THR A 5 14.58 15.94 5.13
N ALA A 6 14.44 17.02 4.34
CA ALA A 6 13.17 17.38 3.72
C ALA A 6 12.67 16.30 2.74
N SER A 7 13.56 15.71 1.95
CA SER A 7 13.22 14.61 1.03
C SER A 7 12.74 13.37 1.78
N GLU A 8 13.45 12.93 2.82
CA GLU A 8 13.05 11.74 3.59
C GLU A 8 11.68 11.96 4.28
N LEU A 9 11.45 13.14 4.87
CA LEU A 9 10.16 13.48 5.49
C LEU A 9 9.01 13.48 4.47
N PHE A 10 9.25 14.08 3.30
CA PHE A 10 8.27 14.10 2.21
C PHE A 10 7.89 12.68 1.77
N TRP A 11 8.90 11.85 1.50
CA TRP A 11 8.66 10.49 1.03
C TRP A 11 8.04 9.61 2.11
N MET A 12 8.48 9.72 3.37
CA MET A 12 7.85 9.05 4.51
C MET A 12 6.33 9.32 4.55
N ALA A 13 5.93 10.59 4.56
CA ALA A 13 4.52 10.97 4.57
C ALA A 13 3.77 10.44 3.33
N ARG A 14 4.40 10.54 2.15
CA ARG A 14 3.79 10.09 0.89
C ARG A 14 3.57 8.58 0.85
N TYR A 15 4.48 7.80 1.42
CA TYR A 15 4.32 6.35 1.50
C TYR A 15 3.24 5.94 2.50
N LEU A 16 3.13 6.62 3.65
CA LEU A 16 2.02 6.40 4.60
C LEU A 16 0.66 6.71 3.96
N GLU A 17 0.53 7.85 3.29
CA GLU A 17 -0.69 8.23 2.57
C GLU A 17 -1.06 7.20 1.49
N ARG A 18 -0.06 6.68 0.78
CA ARG A 18 -0.27 5.66 -0.25
C ARG A 18 -0.72 4.32 0.37
N ALA A 19 -0.12 3.90 1.48
CA ALA A 19 -0.53 2.69 2.20
C ALA A 19 -2.00 2.79 2.64
N GLU A 20 -2.39 3.92 3.24
CA GLU A 20 -3.77 4.18 3.65
C GLU A 20 -4.73 4.19 2.46
N SER A 21 -4.33 4.85 1.36
CA SER A 21 -5.15 4.92 0.14
C SER A 21 -5.44 3.53 -0.42
N TYR A 22 -4.43 2.65 -0.52
CA TYR A 22 -4.64 1.28 -0.98
C TYR A 22 -5.43 0.43 0.00
N ALA A 23 -5.24 0.58 1.31
CA ALA A 23 -6.07 -0.08 2.31
C ALA A 23 -7.55 0.27 2.15
N ARG A 24 -7.86 1.56 1.93
CA ARG A 24 -9.22 2.04 1.69
C ARG A 24 -9.81 1.49 0.39
N VAL A 25 -9.04 1.48 -0.70
CA VAL A 25 -9.49 0.90 -1.98
C VAL A 25 -9.77 -0.59 -1.81
N LEU A 26 -8.88 -1.33 -1.15
CA LEU A 26 -9.06 -2.76 -0.91
C LEU A 26 -10.30 -3.06 -0.06
N ASP A 27 -10.57 -2.29 0.98
CA ASP A 27 -11.76 -2.44 1.82
C ASP A 27 -13.06 -2.22 1.00
N VAL A 28 -13.09 -1.20 0.15
CA VAL A 28 -14.22 -0.96 -0.77
C VAL A 28 -14.36 -2.09 -1.78
N THR A 29 -13.26 -2.53 -2.41
CA THR A 29 -13.27 -3.66 -3.35
C THR A 29 -13.73 -4.95 -2.68
N TRP A 30 -13.33 -5.20 -1.43
CA TRP A 30 -13.78 -6.35 -0.63
C TRP A 30 -15.29 -6.31 -0.42
N LYS A 31 -15.80 -5.18 0.09
CA LYS A 31 -17.23 -4.97 0.32
C LYS A 31 -18.04 -5.15 -0.98
N LEU A 32 -17.58 -4.57 -2.09
CA LEU A 32 -18.24 -4.71 -3.39
C LEU A 32 -18.25 -6.17 -3.87
N SER A 33 -17.17 -6.94 -3.62
CA SER A 33 -17.08 -8.33 -4.03
C SER A 33 -18.12 -9.25 -3.37
N MET A 34 -18.64 -8.85 -2.20
CA MET A 34 -19.66 -9.59 -1.45
C MET A 34 -21.09 -9.30 -1.94
N ILE A 35 -21.30 -8.26 -2.74
CA ILE A 35 -22.62 -7.91 -3.28
C ILE A 35 -22.86 -8.72 -4.56
N PRO A 36 -23.95 -9.51 -4.66
CA PRO A 36 -24.20 -10.36 -5.84
C PRO A 36 -24.56 -9.51 -7.07
N ARG A 37 -23.53 -9.09 -7.83
CA ARG A 37 -23.63 -8.28 -9.05
C ARG A 37 -22.86 -8.95 -10.20
N HIS A 38 -23.44 -10.01 -10.77
CA HIS A 38 -22.74 -10.93 -11.68
C HIS A 38 -22.10 -10.26 -12.92
N SER A 39 -22.63 -9.14 -13.41
CA SER A 39 -22.10 -8.44 -14.59
C SER A 39 -21.02 -7.39 -14.31
N GLN A 40 -20.77 -7.03 -13.04
CA GLN A 40 -19.83 -5.97 -12.65
C GLN A 40 -18.68 -6.43 -11.76
N GLN A 41 -18.76 -7.65 -11.23
CA GLN A 41 -17.80 -8.16 -10.25
C GLN A 41 -16.35 -8.12 -10.73
N SER A 42 -16.07 -8.48 -11.99
CA SER A 42 -14.71 -8.39 -12.55
C SER A 42 -14.20 -6.95 -12.69
N ARG A 43 -15.09 -5.98 -12.97
CA ARG A 43 -14.70 -4.55 -13.03
C ARG A 43 -14.42 -4.01 -11.63
N ASP A 44 -15.24 -4.37 -10.66
CA ASP A 44 -15.08 -3.95 -9.26
C ASP A 44 -13.75 -4.49 -8.67
N LEU A 45 -13.39 -5.73 -9.00
CA LEU A 45 -12.09 -6.33 -8.61
C LEU A 45 -10.89 -5.66 -9.32
N ALA A 46 -11.08 -5.07 -10.50
CA ALA A 46 -9.99 -4.46 -11.26
C ALA A 46 -9.65 -3.04 -10.79
N LEU A 47 -10.49 -2.41 -9.97
CA LEU A 47 -10.29 -1.06 -9.44
C LEU A 47 -8.88 -0.84 -8.84
N PRO A 48 -8.37 -1.65 -7.89
CA PRO A 48 -7.05 -1.43 -7.31
C PRO A 48 -5.91 -1.56 -8.33
N LEU A 49 -6.03 -2.48 -9.30
CA LEU A 49 -5.04 -2.64 -10.38
C LEU A 49 -5.05 -1.47 -11.36
N ASN A 50 -6.23 -0.90 -11.66
CA ASN A 50 -6.36 0.28 -12.52
C ASN A 50 -5.74 1.51 -11.88
N LEU A 51 -5.99 1.74 -10.59
CA LEU A 51 -5.48 2.90 -9.86
C LEU A 51 -3.96 2.88 -9.67
N SER A 52 -3.37 1.69 -9.56
CA SER A 52 -1.93 1.50 -9.36
C SER A 52 -1.16 1.22 -10.65
N MET A 53 -1.86 0.96 -11.77
CA MET A 53 -1.27 0.51 -13.03
C MET A 53 -0.43 -0.79 -12.91
N THR A 54 -0.77 -1.68 -11.98
CA THR A 54 0.02 -2.91 -11.70
C THR A 54 -0.55 -4.19 -12.34
N HIS A 55 -1.33 -4.07 -13.41
CA HIS A 55 -1.98 -5.23 -14.05
C HIS A 55 -0.98 -6.29 -14.50
N GLU A 56 0.10 -5.87 -15.17
CA GLU A 56 1.13 -6.78 -15.69
C GLU A 56 1.85 -7.49 -14.55
N LEU A 57 2.24 -6.75 -13.50
CA LEU A 57 2.90 -7.31 -12.32
C LEU A 57 2.01 -8.33 -11.59
N PHE A 58 0.71 -8.05 -11.49
CA PHE A 58 -0.26 -8.99 -10.91
C PHE A 58 -0.41 -10.25 -11.75
N GLN A 59 -0.61 -10.10 -13.07
CA GLN A 59 -0.82 -11.23 -13.99
C GLN A 59 0.40 -12.14 -14.09
N ALA A 60 1.61 -11.60 -13.98
CA ALA A 60 2.84 -12.38 -13.99
C ALA A 60 2.95 -13.35 -12.80
N ARG A 61 2.23 -13.11 -11.71
CA ARG A 61 2.41 -13.83 -10.43
C ARG A 61 1.15 -14.53 -9.95
N HIS A 62 -0.02 -14.09 -10.40
CA HIS A 62 -1.31 -14.69 -10.06
C HIS A 62 -2.04 -15.14 -11.33
N ALA A 63 -2.16 -16.46 -11.50
CA ALA A 63 -2.86 -17.06 -12.64
C ALA A 63 -4.39 -16.84 -12.61
N ARG A 64 -4.96 -16.55 -11.43
CA ARG A 64 -6.40 -16.34 -11.26
C ARG A 64 -6.67 -14.96 -10.70
N PHE A 65 -7.69 -14.32 -11.27
CA PHE A 65 -8.16 -13.02 -10.81
C PHE A 65 -9.24 -13.20 -9.74
N THR A 66 -8.81 -13.31 -8.48
CA THR A 66 -9.68 -13.52 -7.31
C THR A 66 -9.39 -12.46 -6.26
N MET A 67 -10.38 -12.20 -5.39
CA MET A 67 -10.21 -11.23 -4.31
C MET A 67 -9.10 -11.62 -3.32
N SER A 68 -8.94 -12.92 -3.03
CA SER A 68 -7.85 -13.41 -2.17
C SER A 68 -6.47 -13.13 -2.77
N ASN A 69 -6.31 -13.29 -4.09
CA ASN A 69 -5.05 -12.97 -4.77
C ASN A 69 -4.78 -11.46 -4.77
N LEU A 70 -5.82 -10.64 -4.97
CA LEU A 70 -5.70 -9.18 -4.86
C LEU A 70 -5.29 -8.72 -3.47
N LEU A 71 -5.89 -9.30 -2.43
CA LEU A 71 -5.51 -9.02 -1.04
C LEU A 71 -4.05 -9.37 -0.79
N ASN A 72 -3.61 -10.57 -1.19
CA ASN A 72 -2.21 -10.95 -1.03
C ASN A 72 -1.26 -9.98 -1.77
N PHE A 73 -1.60 -9.63 -3.00
CA PHE A 73 -0.78 -8.76 -3.85
C PHE A 73 -0.68 -7.31 -3.35
N PHE A 74 -1.77 -6.73 -2.86
CA PHE A 74 -1.78 -5.34 -2.39
C PHE A 74 -1.51 -5.19 -0.90
N ALA A 75 -1.74 -6.21 -0.07
CA ALA A 75 -1.48 -6.11 1.37
C ALA A 75 -0.07 -6.54 1.75
N LEU A 76 0.40 -7.69 1.25
CA LEU A 76 1.56 -8.40 1.85
C LEU A 76 2.74 -8.61 0.88
N ASP A 77 2.55 -8.39 -0.41
CA ASP A 77 3.58 -8.73 -1.40
C ASP A 77 4.72 -7.70 -1.44
N GLY A 78 5.85 -8.03 -0.81
CA GLY A 78 7.05 -7.18 -0.77
C GLY A 78 7.69 -6.90 -2.14
N ASN A 79 7.37 -7.69 -3.17
CA ASN A 79 7.85 -7.44 -4.53
C ASN A 79 6.89 -6.54 -5.34
N ASN A 80 5.76 -6.13 -4.75
CA ASN A 80 4.89 -5.08 -5.28
C ASN A 80 5.18 -3.78 -4.53
N PRO A 81 5.85 -2.78 -5.16
CA PRO A 81 6.13 -1.49 -4.51
C PRO A 81 4.87 -0.72 -4.09
N CYS A 82 3.71 -1.04 -4.68
CA CYS A 82 2.42 -0.48 -4.31
C CYS A 82 1.71 -1.26 -3.20
N SER A 83 2.30 -2.32 -2.66
CA SER A 83 1.71 -3.03 -1.53
C SER A 83 1.75 -2.16 -0.27
N ILE A 84 0.78 -2.38 0.62
CA ILE A 84 0.72 -1.73 1.94
C ILE A 84 2.01 -2.06 2.70
N TYR A 85 2.44 -3.32 2.67
CA TYR A 85 3.70 -3.75 3.25
C TYR A 85 4.90 -2.93 2.76
N SER A 86 5.14 -2.88 1.44
CA SER A 86 6.28 -2.16 0.87
C SER A 86 6.20 -0.65 1.13
N CYS A 87 4.99 -0.07 1.12
CA CYS A 87 4.82 1.34 1.45
C CYS A 87 5.16 1.63 2.92
N VAL A 88 4.70 0.79 3.85
CA VAL A 88 5.03 0.94 5.28
C VAL A 88 6.52 0.73 5.52
N GLU A 89 7.14 -0.26 4.89
CA GLU A 89 8.58 -0.49 4.96
C GLU A 89 9.39 0.71 4.45
N MET A 90 9.01 1.28 3.29
CA MET A 90 9.63 2.49 2.76
C MET A 90 9.44 3.70 3.68
N ALA A 91 8.25 3.86 4.27
CA ALA A 91 7.99 4.92 5.25
C ALA A 91 8.87 4.75 6.50
N TRP A 92 9.01 3.52 7.01
CA TRP A 92 9.84 3.19 8.16
C TRP A 92 11.31 3.50 7.90
N ASN A 93 11.85 3.08 6.75
CA ASN A 93 13.24 3.38 6.37
C ASN A 93 13.52 4.89 6.32
N ASN A 94 12.60 5.67 5.73
CA ASN A 94 12.72 7.12 5.72
C ASN A 94 12.63 7.72 7.13
N ALA A 95 11.71 7.22 7.98
CA ALA A 95 11.58 7.67 9.36
C ALA A 95 12.86 7.45 10.17
N HIS A 96 13.53 6.31 9.99
CA HIS A 96 14.83 6.02 10.62
C HIS A 96 15.91 7.00 10.17
N ALA A 97 15.96 7.32 8.87
CA ALA A 97 16.92 8.27 8.32
C ALA A 97 16.77 9.69 8.90
N VAL A 98 15.56 10.07 9.34
CA VAL A 98 15.28 11.39 9.95
C VAL A 98 14.76 11.33 11.38
N ARG A 99 15.14 10.30 12.15
CA ARG A 99 14.69 10.13 13.54
C ARG A 99 14.80 11.39 14.37
N GLY A 100 15.93 12.10 14.26
CA GLY A 100 16.22 13.33 15.01
C GLY A 100 15.34 14.53 14.66
N SER A 101 14.57 14.44 13.56
CA SER A 101 13.62 15.47 13.11
C SER A 101 12.16 15.12 13.43
N LEU A 102 11.88 13.92 13.92
CA LEU A 102 10.53 13.46 14.28
C LEU A 102 10.24 13.69 15.76
N SER A 103 8.99 14.03 16.09
CA SER A 103 8.52 14.00 17.47
C SER A 103 8.57 12.57 18.04
N ALA A 104 8.57 12.45 19.37
CA ALA A 104 8.53 11.14 20.02
C ALA A 104 7.27 10.34 19.63
N GLU A 105 6.11 11.01 19.63
CA GLU A 105 4.82 10.40 19.29
C GLU A 105 4.77 9.86 17.85
N VAL A 106 5.26 10.62 16.87
CA VAL A 106 5.28 10.18 15.46
C VAL A 106 6.22 9.00 15.29
N TRP A 107 7.37 9.04 15.94
CA TRP A 107 8.32 7.93 15.91
C TRP A 107 7.74 6.66 16.51
N GLU A 108 7.15 6.74 17.70
CA GLU A 108 6.56 5.59 18.38
C GLU A 108 5.42 4.99 17.55
N SER A 109 4.59 5.82 16.93
CA SER A 109 3.51 5.38 16.05
C SER A 109 4.04 4.58 14.84
N ILE A 110 5.10 5.06 14.20
CA ILE A 110 5.72 4.36 13.06
C ILE A 110 6.41 3.07 13.53
N ASN A 111 7.14 3.13 14.65
CA ASN A 111 7.93 2.02 15.15
C ASN A 111 7.09 0.91 15.83
N ALA A 112 5.84 1.18 16.16
CA ALA A 112 4.90 0.19 16.69
C ALA A 112 4.31 -0.74 15.61
N THR A 113 4.50 -0.46 14.33
CA THR A 113 4.01 -1.30 13.23
C THR A 113 5.00 -2.44 12.96
N PRO A 114 4.63 -3.72 13.17
CA PRO A 114 5.56 -4.85 13.02
C PRO A 114 6.02 -5.06 11.56
N HIS A 115 7.25 -5.56 11.41
CA HIS A 115 7.85 -6.02 10.14
C HIS A 115 7.42 -7.44 9.76
#